data_AF-A0AAV7HM64-F1
#
_entry.id   AF-A0AAV7HM64-F1
#
_cell.length_a   1.000
_cell.length_b   1.000
_cell.length_c   1.000
_cell.angle_alpha   90.00
_cell.angle_beta   90.00
_cell.angle_gamma   90.00
#
_symmetry.space_group_name_H-M   'P 1'
#
loop_
_entity.id
_entity.type
_entity.pdbx_description
1 polymer ?
#
loop_
_entity_poly.entity_id
_entity_poly.type
_entity_poly.pdbx_seq_one_letter_code
_entity_poly.pdbx_strand_id
1 'polypeptide(L)'
;MTSISFASGRQEMERLFSKFDINCDGKISLSELQLLMRAIGEEISCEDIETLLQFADSDGNALLDINDFMRLVGVENSTDEDLMEAFKLYGMDGQDCITARSLKRMLSRLGASSAIEDCENMICQFDLNGDGVLCFEEFKAMMLV
;
A
#
# COMPACT_ATOMS: atom_id res chain seq x y z
N MET A 1 3.59 13.12 -15.36
CA MET A 1 4.17 12.13 -14.44
C MET A 1 4.34 12.81 -13.10
N THR A 2 3.27 12.87 -12.31
CA THR A 2 3.31 13.48 -10.98
C THR A 2 3.64 12.34 -10.03
N SER A 3 4.91 12.28 -9.62
CA SER A 3 5.38 11.36 -8.60
C SER A 3 4.63 11.65 -7.31
N ILE A 4 3.67 10.80 -6.95
CA ILE A 4 3.05 10.81 -5.63
C ILE A 4 4.10 10.23 -4.68
N SER A 5 4.77 11.11 -3.93
CA SER A 5 5.71 10.70 -2.90
C SER A 5 4.93 10.25 -1.68
N PHE A 6 5.04 8.97 -1.35
CA PHE A 6 4.35 8.29 -0.24
C PHE A 6 4.86 8.71 1.15
N ALA A 7 4.77 10.00 1.49
CA ALA A 7 5.10 10.50 2.82
C ALA A 7 3.97 11.38 3.36
N SER A 8 3.18 10.82 4.28
CA SER A 8 1.96 11.40 4.92
C SER A 8 0.63 11.09 4.23
N GLY A 9 0.32 9.80 4.08
CA GLY A 9 -0.85 9.29 3.37
C GLY A 9 -2.21 9.91 3.77
N ARG A 10 -2.42 10.32 5.02
CA ARG A 10 -3.72 10.89 5.45
C ARG A 10 -3.98 12.31 4.93
N GLN A 11 -3.01 13.21 5.06
CA GLN A 11 -3.20 14.61 4.62
C GLN A 11 -3.20 14.74 3.10
N GLU A 12 -2.43 13.91 2.41
CA GLU A 12 -2.43 13.89 0.95
C GLU A 12 -3.72 13.26 0.42
N MET A 13 -4.27 12.23 1.10
CA MET A 13 -5.60 11.71 0.81
C MET A 13 -6.67 12.76 0.97
N GLU A 14 -6.72 13.49 2.08
CA GLU A 14 -7.74 14.52 2.28
C GLU A 14 -7.65 15.63 1.22
N ARG A 15 -6.42 15.96 0.79
CA ARG A 15 -6.21 16.92 -0.30
C ARG A 15 -6.62 16.37 -1.67
N LEU A 16 -6.35 15.10 -1.94
CA LEU A 16 -6.80 14.43 -3.15
C LEU A 16 -8.31 14.33 -3.13
N PHE A 17 -8.88 13.75 -2.08
CA PHE A 17 -10.32 13.60 -1.86
C PHE A 17 -11.05 14.92 -2.00
N SER A 18 -10.59 15.99 -1.34
CA SER A 18 -11.19 17.33 -1.48
C SER A 18 -11.01 17.96 -2.87
N LYS A 19 -10.09 17.42 -3.69
CA LYS A 19 -9.95 17.80 -5.11
C LYS A 19 -10.90 17.02 -6.01
N PHE A 20 -11.25 15.78 -5.66
CA PHE A 20 -12.27 14.96 -6.34
C PHE A 20 -13.70 15.35 -5.92
N ASP A 21 -13.92 15.62 -4.64
CA ASP A 21 -15.19 15.98 -4.01
C ASP A 21 -15.49 17.47 -4.21
N ILE A 22 -16.05 17.79 -5.37
CA ILE A 22 -16.32 19.17 -5.82
C ILE A 22 -17.43 19.80 -4.98
N ASN A 23 -18.44 19.01 -4.62
CA ASN A 23 -19.58 19.47 -3.85
C ASN A 23 -19.28 19.50 -2.32
N CYS A 24 -18.14 18.94 -1.90
CA CYS A 24 -17.69 18.79 -0.51
C CYS A 24 -18.70 18.04 0.38
N ASP A 25 -19.40 17.04 -0.17
CA ASP A 25 -20.38 16.22 0.55
C ASP A 25 -19.73 15.08 1.35
N GLY A 26 -18.41 14.91 1.20
CA GLY A 26 -17.65 13.84 1.84
C GLY A 26 -17.72 12.53 1.04
N LYS A 27 -18.20 12.57 -0.19
CA LYS A 27 -18.32 11.43 -1.12
C LYS A 27 -17.96 11.88 -2.54
N ILE A 28 -17.41 10.95 -3.32
CA ILE A 28 -17.10 11.17 -4.73
C ILE A 28 -18.11 10.41 -5.56
N SER A 29 -18.99 11.13 -6.24
CA SER A 29 -19.92 10.54 -7.20
C SER A 29 -19.23 10.17 -8.51
N LEU A 30 -19.82 9.24 -9.27
CA LEU A 30 -19.38 8.89 -10.63
C LEU A 30 -19.19 10.13 -11.52
N SER A 31 -20.09 11.11 -11.39
CA SER A 31 -20.04 12.36 -12.15
C SER A 31 -18.85 13.23 -11.76
N GLU A 32 -18.49 13.28 -10.47
CA GLU A 32 -17.35 14.05 -9.97
C GLU A 32 -16.02 13.39 -10.34
N LEU A 33 -15.94 12.06 -10.23
CA LEU A 33 -14.78 11.30 -10.65
C LEU A 33 -14.52 11.47 -12.16
N GLN A 34 -15.57 11.38 -12.98
CA GLN A 34 -15.48 11.59 -14.42
C GLN A 34 -15.07 13.03 -14.77
N LEU A 35 -15.61 14.02 -14.05
CA LEU A 35 -15.25 15.42 -14.26
C LEU A 35 -13.78 15.66 -13.90
N LEU A 36 -13.30 15.05 -12.82
CA LEU A 36 -11.92 15.21 -12.40
C LEU A 36 -10.95 14.51 -13.35
N MET A 37 -11.25 13.30 -13.80
CA MET A 37 -10.41 12.60 -14.77
C MET A 37 -10.22 13.44 -16.03
N ARG A 38 -11.34 14.00 -16.53
CA ARG A 38 -11.33 14.93 -17.65
C ARG A 38 -10.55 16.22 -17.35
N ALA A 39 -10.58 16.72 -16.12
CA ALA A 39 -9.83 17.91 -15.69
C ALA A 39 -8.33 17.64 -15.50
N ILE A 40 -7.93 16.42 -15.15
CA ILE A 40 -6.55 15.96 -15.05
C ILE A 40 -5.97 15.65 -16.44
N GLY A 41 -6.83 15.49 -17.45
CA GLY A 41 -6.45 15.19 -18.83
C GLY A 41 -6.38 13.70 -19.12
N GLU A 42 -6.89 12.85 -18.22
CA GLU A 42 -7.15 11.44 -18.50
C GLU A 42 -8.60 11.24 -18.93
N GLU A 43 -8.79 10.56 -20.05
CA GLU A 43 -10.11 10.20 -20.55
C GLU A 43 -10.41 8.77 -20.10
N ILE A 44 -11.04 8.64 -18.94
CA ILE A 44 -11.52 7.34 -18.44
C ILE A 44 -12.95 7.13 -18.95
N SER A 45 -13.21 5.94 -19.51
CA SER A 45 -14.53 5.57 -20.03
C SER A 45 -15.53 5.38 -18.89
N CYS A 46 -16.82 5.56 -19.17
CA CYS A 46 -17.86 5.28 -18.17
C CYS A 46 -17.77 3.83 -17.65
N GLU A 47 -17.43 2.88 -18.52
CA GLU A 47 -17.26 1.46 -18.16
C GLU A 47 -16.14 1.23 -17.15
N ASP A 48 -15.00 1.92 -17.31
CA ASP A 48 -13.87 1.84 -16.39
C ASP A 48 -14.21 2.48 -15.04
N ILE A 49 -14.95 3.59 -15.04
CA ILE A 49 -15.40 4.26 -13.81
C ILE A 49 -16.43 3.39 -13.08
N GLU A 50 -17.37 2.78 -13.80
CA GLU A 50 -18.33 1.83 -13.21
C GLU A 50 -17.62 0.62 -12.62
N THR A 51 -16.59 0.09 -13.30
CA THR A 51 -15.79 -1.02 -12.78
C THR A 51 -15.02 -0.63 -11.52
N LEU A 52 -14.43 0.58 -11.49
CA LEU A 52 -13.74 1.11 -10.31
C LEU A 52 -14.69 1.31 -9.14
N LEU A 53 -15.88 1.86 -9.40
CA LEU A 53 -16.92 2.00 -8.38
C LEU A 53 -17.35 0.63 -7.88
N GLN A 54 -17.67 -0.32 -8.76
CA GLN A 54 -18.11 -1.64 -8.35
C GLN A 54 -17.05 -2.41 -7.53
N PHE A 55 -15.77 -2.13 -7.76
CA PHE A 55 -14.69 -2.73 -6.99
C PHE A 55 -14.49 -2.08 -5.61
N ALA A 56 -14.72 -0.77 -5.51
CA ALA A 56 -14.38 -0.01 -4.32
C ALA A 56 -15.57 0.38 -3.44
N ASP A 57 -16.74 0.63 -4.04
CA ASP A 57 -18.02 0.85 -3.36
C ASP A 57 -18.47 -0.46 -2.69
N SER A 58 -18.16 -0.55 -1.40
CA SER A 58 -18.52 -1.72 -0.59
C SER A 58 -19.95 -1.63 -0.05
N ASP A 59 -20.53 -0.43 -0.04
CA ASP A 59 -21.88 -0.14 0.48
C ASP A 59 -22.95 -0.24 -0.62
N GLY A 60 -22.55 -0.27 -1.90
CA GLY A 60 -23.42 -0.37 -3.06
C GLY A 60 -24.23 0.92 -3.29
N ASN A 61 -23.72 2.06 -2.83
CA ASN A 61 -24.40 3.35 -2.91
C ASN A 61 -24.02 4.16 -4.18
N ALA A 62 -23.18 3.58 -5.05
CA ALA A 62 -22.61 4.17 -6.25
C ALA A 62 -21.81 5.47 -6.01
N LEU A 63 -21.30 5.65 -4.78
CA LEU A 63 -20.49 6.78 -4.35
C LEU A 63 -19.25 6.26 -3.61
N LEU A 64 -18.09 6.89 -3.85
CA LEU A 64 -16.88 6.61 -3.11
C LEU A 64 -16.80 7.54 -1.91
N ASP A 65 -17.16 7.07 -0.72
CA ASP A 65 -16.86 7.81 0.50
C ASP A 65 -15.36 7.77 0.83
N ILE A 66 -14.93 8.63 1.75
CA ILE A 66 -13.51 8.75 2.10
C ILE A 66 -12.90 7.43 2.59
N ASN A 67 -13.71 6.53 3.14
CA ASN A 67 -13.28 5.22 3.58
C ASN A 67 -13.07 4.27 2.38
N ASP A 68 -14.02 4.22 1.45
CA ASP A 68 -13.87 3.46 0.20
C ASP A 68 -12.77 4.03 -0.70
N PHE A 69 -12.61 5.35 -0.76
CA PHE A 69 -11.49 6.00 -1.44
C PHE A 69 -10.15 5.72 -0.74
N MET A 70 -10.12 5.70 0.60
CA MET A 70 -8.94 5.26 1.34
C MET A 70 -8.65 3.77 1.13
N ARG A 71 -9.65 2.94 0.85
CA ARG A 71 -9.44 1.54 0.55
C ARG A 71 -8.94 1.33 -0.88
N LEU A 72 -9.54 2.05 -1.84
CA LEU A 72 -9.13 2.11 -3.25
C LEU A 72 -7.71 2.65 -3.40
N VAL A 73 -7.40 3.78 -2.75
CA VAL A 73 -6.12 4.49 -2.89
C VAL A 73 -5.10 4.06 -1.83
N GLY A 74 -5.54 3.52 -0.70
CA GLY A 74 -4.70 3.32 0.49
C GLY A 74 -4.67 1.91 1.08
N VAL A 75 -5.29 0.88 0.50
CA VAL A 75 -5.26 -0.48 1.10
C VAL A 75 -4.95 -1.63 0.13
N GLU A 76 -4.69 -1.44 -1.16
CA GLU A 76 -4.24 -2.56 -2.02
C GLU A 76 -3.03 -2.26 -2.93
N ASN A 77 -2.14 -1.36 -2.51
CA ASN A 77 -0.80 -1.23 -3.13
C ASN A 77 0.34 -1.21 -2.10
N SER A 78 0.27 -2.08 -1.10
CA SER A 78 1.42 -2.96 -0.89
C SER A 78 1.11 -4.20 -1.69
N THR A 79 1.12 -4.09 -3.03
CA THR A 79 0.89 -5.25 -3.87
C THR A 79 1.91 -6.30 -3.50
N ASP A 80 1.56 -7.55 -3.77
CA ASP A 80 2.54 -8.63 -3.75
C ASP A 80 3.82 -8.22 -4.50
N GLU A 81 3.71 -7.36 -5.51
CA GLU A 81 4.81 -6.77 -6.29
C GLU A 81 5.69 -5.81 -5.48
N ASP A 82 5.13 -4.80 -4.80
CA ASP A 82 5.91 -3.89 -3.94
C ASP A 82 6.53 -4.64 -2.74
N LEU A 83 5.75 -5.54 -2.13
CA LEU A 83 6.22 -6.41 -1.06
C LEU A 83 7.30 -7.35 -1.58
N MET A 84 7.20 -7.86 -2.81
CA MET A 84 8.18 -8.74 -3.43
C MET A 84 9.43 -7.97 -3.84
N GLU A 85 9.33 -6.73 -4.30
CA GLU A 85 10.48 -5.86 -4.53
C GLU A 85 11.21 -5.57 -3.23
N ALA A 86 10.47 -5.21 -2.18
CA ALA A 86 11.01 -5.02 -0.84
C ALA A 86 11.66 -6.33 -0.36
N PHE A 87 10.95 -7.45 -0.44
CA PHE A 87 11.40 -8.78 -0.03
C PHE A 87 12.66 -9.22 -0.78
N LYS A 88 12.77 -8.97 -2.09
CA LYS A 88 14.00 -9.18 -2.88
C LYS A 88 15.13 -8.26 -2.43
N LEU A 89 14.81 -7.03 -2.04
CA LEU A 89 15.80 -6.09 -1.51
C LEU A 89 16.34 -6.55 -0.13
N TYR A 90 15.48 -7.16 0.70
CA TYR A 90 15.86 -7.78 1.96
C TYR A 90 16.63 -9.10 1.73
N GLY A 91 16.15 -9.96 0.82
CA GLY A 91 16.71 -11.24 0.41
C GLY A 91 17.96 -11.11 -0.46
N MET A 92 19.01 -10.50 0.09
CA MET A 92 20.33 -10.40 -0.56
C MET A 92 21.06 -11.75 -0.60
N ASP A 93 20.54 -12.72 -1.36
CA ASP A 93 21.33 -13.84 -1.93
C ASP A 93 20.54 -14.66 -2.98
N GLY A 94 19.43 -14.13 -3.52
CA GLY A 94 18.55 -14.93 -4.39
C GLY A 94 17.85 -16.08 -3.66
N GLN A 95 17.85 -16.02 -2.32
CA GLN A 95 17.00 -16.86 -1.49
C GLN A 95 15.66 -16.16 -1.30
N ASP A 96 14.56 -16.87 -1.55
CA ASP A 96 13.19 -16.44 -1.26
C ASP A 96 12.87 -16.42 0.25
N CYS A 97 13.84 -16.02 1.09
CA CYS A 97 13.76 -15.98 2.54
C CYS A 97 14.62 -14.84 3.12
N ILE A 98 14.13 -14.15 4.16
CA ILE A 98 14.87 -13.13 4.90
C ILE A 98 15.49 -13.75 6.15
N THR A 99 16.82 -13.77 6.22
CA THR A 99 17.57 -14.23 7.39
C THR A 99 17.84 -13.09 8.38
N ALA A 100 18.16 -13.40 9.65
CA ALA A 100 18.56 -12.42 10.66
C ALA A 100 19.72 -11.53 10.21
N ARG A 101 20.66 -12.09 9.43
CA ARG A 101 21.79 -11.35 8.86
C ARG A 101 21.35 -10.37 7.78
N SER A 102 20.42 -10.79 6.92
CA SER A 102 19.85 -9.96 5.86
C SER A 102 19.04 -8.80 6.44
N LEU A 103 18.17 -9.10 7.41
CA LEU A 103 17.37 -8.11 8.13
C LEU A 103 18.26 -7.05 8.81
N LYS A 104 19.29 -7.48 9.55
CA LYS A 104 20.25 -6.58 10.21
C LYS A 104 20.96 -5.65 9.23
N ARG A 105 21.40 -6.19 8.08
CA ARG A 105 22.07 -5.41 7.05
C ARG A 105 21.15 -4.33 6.50
N MET A 106 19.89 -4.66 6.26
CA MET A 106 18.92 -3.71 5.75
C MET A 106 18.53 -2.64 6.78
N LEU A 107 18.31 -3.03 8.04
CA LEU A 107 18.10 -2.08 9.14
C LEU A 107 19.27 -1.09 9.23
N SER A 108 20.51 -1.59 9.09
CA SER A 108 21.70 -0.74 9.06
C SER A 108 21.70 0.23 7.87
N ARG A 109 21.15 -0.16 6.70
CA ARG A 109 20.99 0.72 5.53
C ARG A 109 19.89 1.77 5.72
N LEU A 110 18.83 1.44 6.46
CA LEU A 110 17.74 2.35 6.81
C LEU A 110 18.13 3.31 7.96
N GLY A 111 19.37 3.22 8.46
CA GLY A 111 19.87 4.07 9.55
C GLY A 111 19.54 3.55 10.95
N ALA A 112 18.95 2.37 11.06
CA ALA A 112 18.66 1.71 12.34
C ALA A 112 19.75 0.68 12.67
N SER A 113 20.54 0.94 13.70
CA SER A 113 21.48 -0.06 14.23
C SER A 113 20.75 -1.03 15.15
N SER A 114 20.45 -2.23 14.67
CA SER A 114 19.90 -3.31 15.52
C SER A 114 20.95 -4.39 15.76
N ALA A 115 20.99 -4.97 16.97
CA ALA A 115 21.87 -6.10 17.24
C ALA A 115 21.36 -7.35 16.51
N ILE A 116 22.23 -8.35 16.35
CA ILE A 116 21.80 -9.59 15.69
C ILE A 116 20.78 -10.35 16.52
N GLU A 117 20.91 -10.32 17.86
CA GLU A 117 19.93 -10.86 18.81
C GLU A 117 18.55 -10.20 18.66
N ASP A 118 18.49 -8.88 18.47
CA ASP A 118 17.21 -8.19 18.23
C ASP A 118 16.56 -8.65 16.92
N CYS A 119 17.36 -8.85 15.88
CA CYS A 119 16.88 -9.34 14.59
C CYS A 119 16.38 -10.80 14.70
N GLU A 120 17.08 -11.64 15.48
CA GLU A 120 16.65 -13.02 15.75
C GLU A 120 15.35 -13.05 16.55
N ASN A 121 15.20 -12.19 17.55
CA ASN A 121 13.94 -12.06 18.30
C ASN A 121 12.79 -11.52 17.43
N MET A 122 13.07 -10.57 16.53
CA MET A 122 12.07 -10.08 15.59
C MET A 122 11.63 -11.20 14.65
N ILE A 123 12.58 -11.93 14.06
CA ILE A 123 12.24 -13.06 13.20
C ILE A 123 11.43 -14.09 13.97
N CYS A 124 11.85 -14.48 15.16
CA CYS A 124 11.15 -15.48 15.97
C CYS A 124 9.70 -15.07 16.35
N GLN A 125 9.36 -13.78 16.36
CA GLN A 125 7.97 -13.34 16.59
C GLN A 125 7.06 -13.54 15.37
N PHE A 126 7.60 -13.45 14.16
CA PHE A 126 6.85 -13.52 12.92
C PHE A 126 7.07 -14.83 12.13
N ASP A 127 8.10 -15.59 12.49
CA ASP A 127 8.41 -16.93 12.01
C ASP A 127 7.39 -17.92 12.61
N LEU A 128 6.37 -18.24 11.82
CA LEU A 128 5.28 -19.14 12.20
C LEU A 128 5.66 -20.59 11.98
N ASN A 129 6.56 -20.83 11.02
CA ASN A 129 6.96 -22.16 10.59
C ASN A 129 8.17 -22.70 11.41
N GLY A 130 8.91 -21.81 12.06
CA GLY A 130 10.02 -22.11 12.96
C GLY A 130 11.34 -22.46 12.26
N ASP A 131 11.51 -22.09 11.00
CA ASP A 131 12.73 -22.34 10.23
C ASP A 131 13.84 -21.29 10.46
N GLY A 132 13.56 -20.27 11.27
CA GLY A 132 14.51 -19.22 11.65
C GLY A 132 14.77 -18.21 10.54
N VAL A 133 13.91 -18.16 9.52
CA VAL A 133 13.90 -17.16 8.46
C VAL A 133 12.47 -16.68 8.22
N LEU A 134 12.30 -15.52 7.56
CA LEU A 134 10.98 -15.06 7.15
C LEU A 134 10.76 -15.37 5.68
N CYS A 135 9.77 -16.20 5.38
CA CYS A 135 9.28 -16.35 4.02
C CYS A 135 8.44 -15.13 3.59
N PHE A 136 8.06 -15.09 2.32
CA PHE A 136 7.30 -13.99 1.76
C PHE A 136 5.97 -13.74 2.51
N GLU A 137 5.26 -14.80 2.90
CA GLU A 137 4.01 -14.71 3.66
C GLU A 137 4.22 -14.16 5.08
N GLU A 138 5.30 -14.54 5.76
CA GLU A 138 5.64 -14.07 7.11
C GLU A 138 6.15 -12.62 7.09
N PHE A 139 6.93 -12.25 6.08
CA PHE A 139 7.34 -10.87 5.85
C PHE A 139 6.15 -9.97 5.53
N LYS A 140 5.20 -10.46 4.73
CA LYS A 140 3.94 -9.77 4.46
C LYS A 140 3.13 -9.57 5.74
N ALA A 141 3.02 -10.59 6.59
CA ALA A 141 2.39 -10.46 7.90
C ALA A 141 3.09 -9.42 8.79
N MET A 142 4.42 -9.36 8.75
CA MET A 142 5.21 -8.35 9.48
C MET A 142 4.95 -6.91 8.97
N MET A 143 4.78 -6.71 7.66
CA MET A 143 4.53 -5.40 7.06
C MET A 143 3.06 -4.95 7.15
N LEU A 144 2.14 -5.89 7.39
CA LEU A 144 0.70 -5.63 7.52
C LEU A 144 0.24 -5.40 8.97
N VAL A 145 1.14 -5.44 9.95
CA VAL A 145 0.91 -5.18 11.38
C VAL A 145 1.29 -3.74 11.73
#